data_AF-A0A842XM45-F1
#
_entry.id   AF-A0A842XM45-F1
#
_cell.length_a   1.000
_cell.length_b   1.000
_cell.length_c   1.000
_cell.angle_alpha   90.00
_cell.angle_beta   90.00
_cell.angle_gamma   90.00
#
_symmetry.space_group_name_H-M   'P 1'
#
loop_
_entity.id
_entity.type
_entity.pdbx_description
1 polymer ?
#
loop_
_entity_poly.entity_id
_entity_poly.type
_entity_poly.pdbx_seq_one_letter_code
_entity_poly.pdbx_strand_id
1 'polypeptide(L)'
;MHEVVSNQRKLVEILKEIPQPVWDRVVKKAPEWQNLVSFSNLYGFGPFSVLMLVIGLNAYQLKGRAEIAYFPKIRELLEQYPTPRTPRELLNLLNLFYAHERLNSIKSKRLERFLKSPLASNLWKSSLEEISSNFIRIWGELTQLMGQRPQDKTIAFAMKCLGLSLLMDREHNFEFNKISIPVDSRVAKLTQRAVLCITMKDQEIQAVWNEILSDLQRTLPRITMIHLDSLVWQIGSLQESELRDYFKTVGIDKVGSDICNYLKL
;
A
#
# COMPACT_ATOMS: atom_id res chain seq x y z
N MET A 1 -28.40 6.61 5.37
CA MET A 1 -28.14 6.57 3.92
C MET A 1 -27.90 7.96 3.33
N HIS A 2 -28.81 8.92 3.51
CA HIS A 2 -28.62 10.30 3.01
C HIS A 2 -27.36 10.98 3.58
N GLU A 3 -27.07 10.82 4.87
CA GLU A 3 -25.86 11.36 5.50
C GLU A 3 -24.56 10.78 4.92
N VAL A 4 -24.50 9.45 4.77
CA VAL A 4 -23.33 8.74 4.18
C VAL A 4 -23.03 9.26 2.78
N VAL A 5 -24.04 9.33 1.90
CA VAL A 5 -23.86 9.84 0.53
C VAL A 5 -23.44 11.31 0.53
N SER A 6 -23.99 12.14 1.44
CA SER A 6 -23.57 13.53 1.59
C SER A 6 -22.12 13.65 2.04
N ASN A 7 -21.69 12.83 2.99
CA ASN A 7 -20.32 12.84 3.51
C ASN A 7 -19.30 12.34 2.49
N GLN A 8 -19.66 11.31 1.71
CA GLN A 8 -18.83 10.83 0.60
C GLN A 8 -18.60 11.94 -0.45
N ARG A 9 -19.67 12.62 -0.88
CA ARG A 9 -19.56 13.73 -1.85
C ARG A 9 -18.69 14.86 -1.31
N LYS A 10 -18.90 15.28 -0.05
CA LYS A 10 -18.07 16.32 0.58
C LYS A 10 -16.59 15.93 0.61
N LEU A 11 -16.28 14.69 0.99
CA LEU A 11 -14.90 14.21 1.00
C LEU A 11 -14.29 14.21 -0.40
N VAL A 12 -15.03 13.74 -1.41
CA VAL A 12 -14.60 13.77 -2.81
C VAL A 12 -14.26 15.19 -3.25
N GLU A 13 -15.12 16.18 -2.97
CA GLU A 13 -14.85 17.58 -3.35
C GLU A 13 -13.58 18.13 -2.69
N ILE A 14 -13.36 17.82 -1.41
CA ILE A 14 -12.12 18.22 -0.71
C ILE A 14 -10.90 17.53 -1.34
N LEU A 15 -10.98 16.23 -1.62
CA LEU A 15 -9.86 15.46 -2.18
C LEU A 15 -9.55 15.84 -3.64
N LYS A 16 -10.52 16.34 -4.40
CA LYS A 16 -10.31 16.87 -5.76
C LYS A 16 -9.40 18.10 -5.78
N GLU A 17 -9.36 18.87 -4.69
CA GLU A 17 -8.50 20.05 -4.60
C GLU A 17 -7.01 19.69 -4.50
N ILE A 18 -6.66 18.43 -4.22
CA ILE A 18 -5.28 17.97 -4.12
C ILE A 18 -4.69 17.81 -5.54
N PRO A 19 -3.67 18.62 -5.93
CA PRO A 19 -3.02 18.51 -7.23
C PRO A 19 -2.27 17.17 -7.39
N GLN A 20 -2.17 16.66 -8.63
CA GLN A 20 -1.45 15.42 -8.93
C GLN A 20 -0.02 15.36 -8.34
N PRO A 21 0.83 16.42 -8.42
CA PRO A 21 2.16 16.36 -7.81
C PRO A 21 2.16 16.21 -6.29
N VAL A 22 1.05 16.59 -5.61
CA VAL A 22 0.89 16.39 -4.17
C VAL A 22 0.51 14.94 -3.89
N TRP A 23 -0.39 14.34 -4.68
CA TRP A 23 -0.69 12.90 -4.58
C TRP A 23 0.58 12.05 -4.72
N ASP A 24 1.45 12.38 -5.66
CA ASP A 24 2.72 11.69 -5.84
C ASP A 24 3.65 11.86 -4.61
N ARG A 25 3.66 13.06 -3.99
CA ARG A 25 4.40 13.30 -2.73
C ARG A 25 3.83 12.49 -1.57
N VAL A 26 2.52 12.36 -1.48
CA VAL A 26 1.84 11.56 -0.45
C VAL A 26 2.25 10.09 -0.58
N VAL A 27 2.26 9.53 -1.78
CA VAL A 27 2.75 8.16 -2.03
C VAL A 27 4.21 8.02 -1.60
N LYS A 28 5.07 8.99 -1.96
CA LYS A 28 6.50 8.98 -1.61
C LYS A 28 6.75 9.04 -0.11
N LYS A 29 5.84 9.58 0.69
CA LYS A 29 5.96 9.60 2.16
C LYS A 29 5.62 8.28 2.84
N ALA A 30 5.03 7.32 2.13
CA ALA A 30 4.73 6.00 2.69
C ALA A 30 6.04 5.31 3.17
N PRO A 31 6.00 4.60 4.31
CA PRO A 31 7.21 3.97 4.87
C PRO A 31 7.82 2.92 3.94
N GLU A 32 7.01 2.25 3.12
CA GLU A 32 7.45 1.39 2.02
C GLU A 32 8.44 2.14 1.12
N TRP A 33 8.05 3.34 0.65
CA TRP A 33 8.85 4.13 -0.27
C TRP A 33 10.11 4.67 0.39
N GLN A 34 9.97 5.33 1.54
CA GLN A 34 11.07 5.99 2.23
C GLN A 34 12.20 5.03 2.61
N ASN A 35 11.85 3.78 2.92
CA ASN A 35 12.83 2.80 3.37
C ASN A 35 13.41 1.94 2.25
N LEU A 36 12.74 1.83 1.09
CA LEU A 36 13.09 0.79 0.11
C LEU A 36 13.48 1.32 -1.27
N VAL A 37 13.15 2.56 -1.62
CA VAL A 37 13.42 3.10 -2.96
C VAL A 37 14.90 3.06 -3.35
N SER A 38 15.82 3.21 -2.38
CA SER A 38 17.28 3.15 -2.61
C SER A 38 17.75 1.77 -3.07
N PHE A 39 16.98 0.70 -2.83
CA PHE A 39 17.33 -0.65 -3.24
C PHE A 39 16.88 -1.01 -4.66
N SER A 40 16.01 -0.22 -5.30
CA SER A 40 15.53 -0.54 -6.66
C SER A 40 16.70 -0.69 -7.65
N ASN A 41 17.58 0.31 -7.70
CA ASN A 41 18.77 0.27 -8.56
C ASN A 41 19.77 -0.82 -8.18
N LEU A 42 19.86 -1.17 -6.89
CA LEU A 42 20.83 -2.14 -6.40
C LEU A 42 20.40 -3.59 -6.73
N TYR A 43 19.10 -3.86 -6.68
CA TYR A 43 18.54 -5.20 -6.90
C TYR A 43 18.23 -5.47 -8.38
N GLY A 44 17.99 -4.40 -9.16
CA GLY A 44 17.32 -4.52 -10.44
C GLY A 44 15.82 -4.72 -10.27
N PHE A 45 15.05 -4.38 -11.31
CA PHE A 45 13.59 -4.26 -11.21
C PHE A 45 12.89 -5.55 -10.75
N GLY A 46 13.05 -6.66 -11.47
CA GLY A 46 12.41 -7.94 -11.14
C GLY A 46 12.68 -8.42 -9.71
N PRO A 47 13.95 -8.54 -9.27
CA PRO A 47 14.29 -8.89 -7.89
C PRO A 47 13.73 -7.91 -6.85
N PHE A 48 13.75 -6.61 -7.14
CA PHE A 48 13.18 -5.59 -6.27
C PHE A 48 11.65 -5.71 -6.16
N SER A 49 10.94 -5.99 -7.25
CA SER A 49 9.50 -6.27 -7.24
C SER A 49 9.15 -7.49 -6.41
N VAL A 50 9.95 -8.56 -6.47
CA VAL A 50 9.78 -9.75 -5.61
C VAL A 50 9.96 -9.39 -4.13
N LEU A 51 10.98 -8.59 -3.81
CA LEU A 51 11.19 -8.06 -2.46
C LEU A 51 9.97 -7.26 -1.99
N MET A 52 9.52 -6.27 -2.78
CA MET A 52 8.38 -5.41 -2.44
C MET A 52 7.09 -6.21 -2.21
N LEU A 53 6.80 -7.18 -3.07
CA LEU A 53 5.62 -8.02 -2.94
C LEU A 53 5.68 -8.88 -1.67
N VAL A 54 6.81 -9.54 -1.40
CA VAL A 54 6.91 -10.49 -0.27
C VAL A 54 6.92 -9.81 1.10
N ILE A 55 7.49 -8.60 1.21
CA ILE A 55 7.43 -7.82 2.45
C ILE A 55 6.01 -7.28 2.67
N GLY A 56 5.29 -6.87 1.63
CA GLY A 56 3.89 -6.47 1.74
C GLY A 56 3.00 -7.64 2.19
N LEU A 57 3.23 -8.82 1.62
CA LEU A 57 2.48 -10.03 1.94
C LEU A 57 2.59 -10.48 3.40
N ASN A 58 3.68 -10.11 4.08
CA ASN A 58 3.96 -10.45 5.47
C ASN A 58 3.80 -9.27 6.44
N ALA A 59 3.38 -8.10 5.97
CA ALA A 59 3.17 -6.89 6.76
C ALA A 59 1.85 -6.94 7.57
N TYR A 60 1.71 -7.89 8.48
CA TYR A 60 0.54 -8.01 9.35
C TYR A 60 0.95 -8.49 10.75
N GLN A 61 0.13 -8.13 11.76
CA GLN A 61 0.37 -8.49 13.17
C GLN A 61 1.82 -8.18 13.58
N LEU A 62 2.26 -6.95 13.26
CA LEU A 62 3.61 -6.47 13.49
C LEU A 62 3.86 -6.26 15.00
N LYS A 63 5.14 -6.24 15.40
CA LYS A 63 5.54 -5.93 16.79
C LYS A 63 5.34 -4.45 17.18
N GLY A 64 4.99 -3.60 16.23
CA GLY A 64 4.76 -2.18 16.42
C GLY A 64 4.25 -1.53 15.15
N ARG A 65 4.25 -0.20 15.13
CA ARG A 65 3.88 0.59 13.95
C ARG A 65 4.82 0.29 12.78
N ALA A 66 4.28 0.11 11.58
CA ALA A 66 5.05 -0.33 10.41
C ALA A 66 6.20 0.63 10.06
N GLU A 67 5.96 1.93 10.22
CA GLU A 67 6.90 3.02 10.00
C GLU A 67 8.07 3.08 11.00
N ILE A 68 8.03 2.29 12.09
CA ILE A 68 9.06 2.25 13.13
C ILE A 68 9.66 0.85 13.26
N ALA A 69 8.80 -0.17 13.34
CA ALA A 69 9.18 -1.51 13.76
C ALA A 69 9.32 -2.52 12.61
N TYR A 70 8.95 -2.14 11.37
CA TYR A 70 8.94 -3.07 10.25
C TYR A 70 9.80 -2.60 9.08
N PHE A 71 9.39 -1.55 8.36
CA PHE A 71 10.12 -1.10 7.16
C PHE A 71 11.55 -0.63 7.47
N PRO A 72 11.81 0.15 8.55
CA PRO A 72 13.18 0.48 8.93
C PRO A 72 14.02 -0.75 9.28
N LYS A 73 13.44 -1.75 9.94
CA LYS A 73 14.15 -2.98 10.33
C LYS A 73 14.44 -3.90 9.15
N ILE A 74 13.55 -3.96 8.17
CA ILE A 74 13.85 -4.60 6.88
C ILE A 74 14.99 -3.85 6.21
N ARG A 75 14.95 -2.52 6.11
CA ARG A 75 16.04 -1.72 5.52
C ARG A 75 17.38 -1.99 6.20
N GLU A 76 17.43 -1.94 7.53
CA GLU A 76 18.65 -2.26 8.31
C GLU A 76 19.21 -3.63 7.96
N LEU A 77 18.34 -4.64 7.80
CA LEU A 77 18.76 -5.98 7.36
C LEU A 77 19.31 -5.94 5.93
N LEU A 78 18.65 -5.28 4.99
CA LEU A 78 19.09 -5.24 3.60
C LEU A 78 20.41 -4.47 3.42
N GLU A 79 20.70 -3.46 4.25
CA GLU A 79 21.97 -2.73 4.23
C GLU A 79 23.16 -3.57 4.75
N GLN A 80 22.90 -4.57 5.60
CA GLN A 80 23.93 -5.39 6.23
C GLN A 80 24.38 -6.59 5.40
N TYR A 81 23.61 -6.99 4.39
CA TYR A 81 23.85 -8.22 3.63
C TYR A 81 23.97 -7.94 2.14
N PRO A 82 24.72 -8.77 1.39
CA PRO A 82 24.78 -8.66 -0.05
C PRO A 82 23.41 -8.81 -0.71
N THR A 83 23.21 -8.11 -1.83
CA THR A 83 22.01 -8.26 -2.66
C THR A 83 21.82 -9.72 -3.09
N PRO A 84 20.68 -10.34 -2.74
CA PRO A 84 20.36 -11.69 -3.17
C PRO A 84 20.30 -11.81 -4.69
N ARG A 85 20.88 -12.88 -5.23
CA ARG A 85 20.88 -13.19 -6.67
C ARG A 85 19.76 -14.13 -7.07
N THR A 86 19.12 -14.77 -6.10
CA THR A 86 18.03 -15.73 -6.32
C THR A 86 16.90 -15.54 -5.30
N PRO A 87 15.65 -15.95 -5.63
CA PRO A 87 14.55 -15.97 -4.65
C PRO A 87 14.88 -16.78 -3.39
N ARG A 88 15.70 -17.84 -3.53
CA ARG A 88 16.15 -18.66 -2.40
C ARG A 88 17.09 -17.92 -1.47
N GLU A 89 18.01 -17.12 -2.01
CA GLU A 89 18.87 -16.25 -1.21
C GLU A 89 18.04 -15.17 -0.50
N LEU A 90 17.05 -14.57 -1.19
CA LEU A 90 16.14 -13.61 -0.57
C LEU A 90 15.34 -14.25 0.56
N LEU A 91 14.88 -15.49 0.39
CA LEU A 91 14.19 -16.26 1.43
C LEU A 91 15.09 -16.46 2.65
N ASN A 92 16.35 -16.85 2.44
CA ASN A 92 17.30 -17.06 3.54
C ASN A 92 17.57 -15.75 4.29
N LEU A 93 17.78 -14.65 3.56
CA LEU A 93 17.99 -13.32 4.12
C LEU A 93 16.78 -12.88 4.96
N LEU A 94 15.58 -12.90 4.38
CA LEU A 94 14.37 -12.44 5.07
C LEU A 94 14.00 -13.33 6.26
N ASN A 95 14.32 -14.63 6.23
CA ASN A 95 14.12 -15.50 7.39
C ASN A 95 14.90 -15.04 8.63
N LEU A 96 16.06 -14.38 8.47
CA LEU A 96 16.78 -13.79 9.61
C LEU A 96 15.92 -12.77 10.36
N PHE A 97 15.11 -12.00 9.64
CA PHE A 97 14.16 -11.06 10.25
C PHE A 97 12.91 -11.77 10.76
N TYR A 98 12.23 -12.55 9.90
CA TYR A 98 10.93 -13.12 10.24
C TYR A 98 10.97 -14.20 11.32
N ALA A 99 12.10 -14.88 11.54
CA ALA A 99 12.26 -15.84 12.64
C ALA A 99 12.00 -15.22 14.01
N HIS A 100 12.28 -13.93 14.15
CA HIS A 100 12.07 -13.19 15.39
C HIS A 100 10.72 -12.47 15.42
N GLU A 101 9.95 -12.42 14.34
CA GLU A 101 8.70 -11.67 14.27
C GLU A 101 7.52 -12.32 15.00
N ARG A 102 6.50 -11.52 15.33
CA ARG A 102 5.23 -12.07 15.84
C ARG A 102 4.59 -12.94 14.75
N LEU A 103 4.05 -14.09 15.15
CA LEU A 103 3.56 -15.15 14.25
C LEU A 103 4.63 -15.65 13.27
N ASN A 104 5.90 -15.71 13.72
CA ASN A 104 7.05 -16.12 12.91
C ASN A 104 6.79 -17.39 12.07
N SER A 105 6.26 -18.46 12.66
CA SER A 105 6.02 -19.73 11.98
C SER A 105 5.07 -19.59 10.80
N ILE A 106 4.04 -18.75 10.93
CA ILE A 106 3.08 -18.47 9.84
C ILE A 106 3.74 -17.57 8.80
N LYS A 107 4.46 -16.53 9.21
CA LYS A 107 5.16 -15.61 8.29
C LYS A 107 6.24 -16.33 7.49
N SER A 108 7.05 -17.17 8.12
CA SER A 108 8.05 -18.01 7.43
C SER A 108 7.39 -19.00 6.46
N LYS A 109 6.27 -19.63 6.82
CA LYS A 109 5.51 -20.47 5.87
C LYS A 109 5.00 -19.67 4.66
N ARG A 110 4.49 -18.46 4.87
CA ARG A 110 4.04 -17.56 3.78
C ARG A 110 5.21 -17.12 2.89
N LEU A 111 6.32 -16.74 3.51
CA LEU A 111 7.58 -16.37 2.86
C LEU A 111 8.08 -17.52 1.96
N GLU A 112 8.15 -18.74 2.50
CA GLU A 112 8.54 -19.93 1.75
C GLU A 112 7.57 -20.24 0.61
N ARG A 113 6.26 -20.19 0.88
CA ARG A 113 5.23 -20.45 -0.12
C ARG A 113 5.35 -19.53 -1.32
N PHE A 114 5.60 -18.24 -1.09
CA PHE A 114 5.80 -17.28 -2.17
C PHE A 114 7.16 -17.46 -2.85
N LEU A 115 8.28 -17.40 -2.10
CA LEU A 115 9.62 -17.35 -2.70
C LEU A 115 10.08 -18.66 -3.33
N LYS A 116 9.45 -19.80 -3.00
CA LYS A 116 9.66 -21.08 -3.69
C LYS A 116 8.71 -21.30 -4.87
N SER A 117 7.81 -20.36 -5.17
CA SER A 117 6.80 -20.53 -6.22
C SER A 117 7.34 -20.20 -7.62
N PRO A 118 6.69 -20.73 -8.67
CA PRO A 118 6.90 -20.27 -10.04
C PRO A 118 6.63 -18.77 -10.20
N LEU A 119 5.62 -18.22 -9.51
CA LEU A 119 5.30 -16.79 -9.57
C LEU A 119 6.50 -15.93 -9.15
N ALA A 120 7.13 -16.22 -8.01
CA ALA A 120 8.31 -15.48 -7.57
C ALA A 120 9.49 -15.65 -8.54
N SER A 121 9.68 -16.86 -9.09
CA SER A 121 10.76 -17.13 -10.05
C SER A 121 10.57 -16.41 -11.39
N ASN A 122 9.32 -16.26 -11.83
CA ASN A 122 8.96 -15.52 -13.04
C ASN A 122 9.16 -14.02 -12.81
N LEU A 123 8.58 -13.47 -11.74
CA LEU A 123 8.74 -12.05 -11.37
C LEU A 123 10.21 -11.66 -11.21
N TRP A 124 11.03 -12.54 -10.63
CA TRP A 124 12.47 -12.30 -10.45
C TRP A 124 13.21 -12.02 -11.77
N LYS A 125 12.73 -12.60 -12.88
CA LYS A 125 13.33 -12.48 -14.21
C LYS A 125 12.61 -11.45 -15.09
N SER A 126 11.49 -10.91 -14.62
CA SER A 126 10.64 -10.06 -15.43
C SER A 126 11.15 -8.62 -15.54
N SER A 127 10.86 -8.00 -16.68
CA SER A 127 11.06 -6.57 -16.89
C SER A 127 9.94 -5.71 -16.27
N LEU A 128 10.15 -4.39 -16.31
CA LEU A 128 9.17 -3.38 -15.91
C LEU A 128 7.85 -3.54 -16.68
N GLU A 129 7.96 -3.66 -18.00
CA GLU A 129 6.84 -3.75 -18.94
C GLU A 129 6.07 -5.07 -18.77
N GLU A 130 6.78 -6.17 -18.53
CA GLU A 130 6.17 -7.48 -18.29
C GLU A 130 5.34 -7.49 -17.01
N ILE A 131 5.85 -6.93 -15.90
CA ILE A 131 5.10 -6.84 -14.64
C ILE A 131 3.92 -5.87 -14.79
N SER A 132 4.13 -4.72 -15.43
CA SER A 132 3.09 -3.70 -15.65
C SER A 132 1.91 -4.26 -16.45
N SER A 133 2.20 -4.93 -17.58
CA SER A 133 1.18 -5.51 -18.48
C SER A 133 0.46 -6.73 -17.88
N ASN A 134 1.10 -7.46 -16.96
CA ASN A 134 0.52 -8.64 -16.31
C ASN A 134 0.02 -8.37 -14.88
N PHE A 135 -0.11 -7.11 -14.47
CA PHE A 135 -0.36 -6.75 -13.06
C PHE A 135 -1.58 -7.45 -12.43
N ILE A 136 -2.71 -7.48 -13.13
CA ILE A 136 -3.93 -8.16 -12.66
C ILE A 136 -3.81 -9.68 -12.67
N ARG A 137 -3.05 -10.23 -13.63
CA ARG A 137 -2.76 -11.67 -13.67
C ARG A 137 -1.90 -12.06 -12.47
N ILE A 138 -0.88 -11.26 -12.13
CA ILE A 138 -0.03 -11.45 -10.95
C ILE A 138 -0.87 -11.44 -9.67
N TRP A 139 -1.84 -10.53 -9.56
CA TRP A 139 -2.80 -10.51 -8.45
C TRP A 139 -3.59 -11.83 -8.35
N GLY A 140 -4.14 -12.31 -9.48
CA GLY A 140 -4.85 -13.59 -9.53
C GLY A 140 -3.97 -14.78 -9.12
N GLU A 141 -2.75 -14.87 -9.66
CA GLU A 141 -1.80 -15.93 -9.31
C GLU A 141 -1.40 -15.87 -7.82
N LEU A 142 -1.20 -14.67 -7.27
CA LEU A 142 -0.89 -14.48 -5.85
C LEU A 142 -2.03 -14.95 -4.94
N THR A 143 -3.29 -14.67 -5.30
CA THR A 143 -4.46 -15.12 -4.51
C THR A 143 -4.56 -16.63 -4.45
N GLN A 144 -4.42 -17.30 -5.61
CA GLN A 144 -4.43 -18.75 -5.70
C GLN A 144 -3.27 -19.36 -4.93
N LEU A 145 -2.05 -18.82 -5.12
CA LEU A 145 -0.86 -19.27 -4.44
C LEU A 145 -1.00 -19.19 -2.93
N MET A 146 -1.61 -18.13 -2.40
CA MET A 146 -1.78 -17.94 -0.96
C MET A 146 -3.03 -18.60 -0.40
N GLY A 147 -3.96 -19.07 -1.24
CA GLY A 147 -5.27 -19.57 -0.82
C GLY A 147 -6.08 -18.50 -0.09
N GLN A 148 -5.95 -17.24 -0.52
CA GLN A 148 -6.60 -16.08 0.07
C GLN A 148 -7.56 -15.45 -0.93
N ARG A 149 -8.55 -14.72 -0.44
CA ARG A 149 -9.48 -14.02 -1.32
C ARG A 149 -8.80 -12.78 -1.90
N PRO A 150 -9.14 -12.35 -3.13
CA PRO A 150 -8.58 -11.15 -3.75
C PRO A 150 -8.69 -9.89 -2.90
N GLN A 151 -9.78 -9.76 -2.14
CA GLN A 151 -10.07 -8.63 -1.26
C GLN A 151 -9.43 -8.71 0.13
N ASP A 152 -8.74 -9.81 0.48
CA ASP A 152 -8.09 -9.91 1.78
C ASP A 152 -6.97 -8.87 1.87
N LYS A 153 -6.93 -8.10 2.97
CA LYS A 153 -6.04 -6.93 3.12
C LYS A 153 -4.56 -7.22 2.83
N THR A 154 -4.07 -8.41 3.18
CA THR A 154 -2.66 -8.78 2.96
C THR A 154 -2.33 -8.97 1.48
N ILE A 155 -3.31 -9.41 0.67
CA ILE A 155 -3.17 -9.53 -0.77
C ILE A 155 -3.20 -8.13 -1.40
N ALA A 156 -4.22 -7.32 -1.05
CA ALA A 156 -4.33 -5.96 -1.54
C ALA A 156 -3.09 -5.11 -1.21
N PHE A 157 -2.56 -5.23 0.02
CA PHE A 157 -1.36 -4.54 0.43
C PHE A 157 -0.08 -5.07 -0.24
N ALA A 158 0.04 -6.38 -0.46
CA ALA A 158 1.14 -6.93 -1.26
C ALA A 158 1.13 -6.39 -2.69
N MET A 159 -0.05 -6.31 -3.31
CA MET A 159 -0.20 -5.72 -4.64
C MET A 159 0.07 -4.22 -4.64
N LYS A 160 -0.31 -3.48 -3.60
CA LYS A 160 0.10 -2.08 -3.42
C LYS A 160 1.62 -1.97 -3.43
N CYS A 161 2.33 -2.82 -2.69
CA CYS A 161 3.79 -2.81 -2.66
C CYS A 161 4.40 -3.11 -4.04
N LEU A 162 3.84 -4.05 -4.80
CA LEU A 162 4.24 -4.28 -6.19
C LEU A 162 3.97 -3.06 -7.08
N GLY A 163 2.81 -2.41 -6.93
CA GLY A 163 2.50 -1.18 -7.65
C GLY A 163 3.43 -0.02 -7.27
N LEU A 164 3.88 0.04 -6.01
CA LEU A 164 4.88 1.01 -5.59
C LEU A 164 6.23 0.76 -6.28
N SER A 165 6.65 -0.49 -6.53
CA SER A 165 7.89 -0.73 -7.28
C SER A 165 7.79 -0.17 -8.71
N LEU A 166 6.64 -0.35 -9.38
CA LEU A 166 6.39 0.26 -10.69
C LEU A 166 6.49 1.79 -10.65
N LEU A 167 5.83 2.41 -9.66
CA LEU A 167 5.85 3.87 -9.50
C LEU A 167 7.26 4.42 -9.17
N MET A 168 8.08 3.67 -8.43
CA MET A 168 9.48 4.03 -8.16
C MET A 168 10.31 4.12 -9.44
N ASP A 169 10.04 3.24 -10.41
CA ASP A 169 10.62 3.21 -11.74
C ASP A 169 9.85 4.06 -12.77
N ARG A 170 8.97 4.96 -12.29
CA ARG A 170 8.18 5.91 -13.10
C ARG A 170 7.22 5.25 -14.10
N GLU A 171 6.87 3.99 -13.88
CA GLU A 171 5.81 3.31 -14.63
C GLU A 171 4.46 3.63 -14.00
N HIS A 172 3.53 4.09 -14.82
CA HIS A 172 2.18 4.52 -14.42
C HIS A 172 1.07 3.77 -15.17
N ASN A 173 1.42 2.98 -16.19
CA ASN A 173 0.49 2.32 -17.10
C ASN A 173 0.19 0.87 -16.66
N PHE A 174 -0.27 0.69 -15.42
CA PHE A 174 -0.69 -0.61 -14.90
C PHE A 174 -2.11 -0.53 -14.32
N GLU A 175 -2.87 -1.62 -14.48
CA GLU A 175 -4.25 -1.68 -14.02
C GLU A 175 -4.32 -1.96 -12.51
N PHE A 176 -4.59 -0.93 -11.70
CA PHE A 176 -4.82 -1.08 -10.25
C PHE A 176 -6.30 -0.93 -9.85
N ASN A 177 -7.19 -0.54 -10.77
CA ASN A 177 -8.58 -0.18 -10.45
C ASN A 177 -9.42 -1.34 -9.89
N LYS A 178 -9.00 -2.59 -10.12
CA LYS A 178 -9.69 -3.79 -9.59
C LYS A 178 -9.29 -4.16 -8.17
N ILE A 179 -8.20 -3.59 -7.65
CA ILE A 179 -7.65 -3.94 -6.34
C ILE A 179 -8.15 -2.93 -5.31
N SER A 180 -9.00 -3.41 -4.40
CA SER A 180 -9.58 -2.60 -3.33
C SER A 180 -8.53 -2.11 -2.33
N ILE A 181 -8.90 -1.10 -1.54
CA ILE A 181 -8.09 -0.62 -0.42
C ILE A 181 -7.82 -1.75 0.60
N PRO A 182 -6.57 -1.90 1.09
CA PRO A 182 -6.28 -2.84 2.17
C PRO A 182 -6.85 -2.31 3.50
N VAL A 183 -8.00 -2.84 3.91
CA VAL A 183 -8.68 -2.39 5.13
C VAL A 183 -7.88 -2.83 6.38
N ASP A 184 -7.21 -1.87 7.01
CA ASP A 184 -6.60 -2.01 8.33
C ASP A 184 -7.30 -1.11 9.36
N SER A 185 -6.76 -1.05 10.58
CA SER A 185 -7.37 -0.25 11.65
C SER A 185 -7.33 1.25 11.38
N ARG A 186 -6.37 1.77 10.59
CA ARG A 186 -6.31 3.20 10.24
C ARG A 186 -7.33 3.54 9.17
N VAL A 187 -7.44 2.70 8.15
CA VAL A 187 -8.49 2.83 7.12
C VAL A 187 -9.87 2.78 7.78
N ALA A 188 -10.13 1.77 8.60
CA ALA A 188 -11.40 1.63 9.32
C ALA A 188 -11.69 2.84 10.25
N LYS A 189 -10.68 3.31 10.99
CA LYS A 189 -10.85 4.47 11.88
C LYS A 189 -11.18 5.75 11.11
N LEU A 190 -10.53 6.00 9.97
CA LEU A 190 -10.84 7.17 9.15
C LEU A 190 -12.24 7.06 8.55
N THR A 191 -12.59 5.90 7.99
CA THR A 191 -13.92 5.64 7.42
C THR A 191 -15.02 5.84 8.45
N GLN A 192 -14.80 5.41 9.69
CA GLN A 192 -15.73 5.63 10.80
C GLN A 192 -15.84 7.11 11.16
N ARG A 193 -14.72 7.82 11.34
CA ARG A 193 -14.69 9.26 11.66
C ARG A 193 -15.39 10.10 10.60
N ALA A 194 -15.23 9.73 9.34
CA ALA A 194 -15.86 10.38 8.20
C ALA A 194 -17.33 9.94 7.98
N VAL A 195 -17.84 8.98 8.76
CA VAL A 195 -19.22 8.44 8.66
C VAL A 195 -19.54 8.05 7.21
N LEU A 196 -18.64 7.26 6.61
CA LEU A 196 -18.72 6.83 5.21
C LEU A 196 -19.44 5.49 5.01
N CYS A 197 -19.64 4.72 6.08
CA CYS A 197 -20.34 3.43 6.00
C CYS A 197 -21.39 3.33 7.09
N ILE A 198 -22.43 2.53 6.83
CA ILE A 198 -23.43 2.17 7.83
C ILE A 198 -22.88 1.08 8.74
N THR A 199 -22.21 0.07 8.17
CA THR A 199 -21.50 -0.95 8.94
C THR A 199 -20.00 -0.88 8.67
N MET A 200 -19.20 -1.26 9.66
CA MET A 200 -17.74 -1.29 9.53
C MET A 200 -17.23 -2.64 9.04
N LYS A 201 -17.97 -3.29 8.13
CA LYS A 201 -17.52 -4.53 7.45
C LYS A 201 -16.54 -4.18 6.34
N ASP A 202 -15.46 -4.95 6.21
CA ASP A 202 -14.40 -4.71 5.22
C ASP A 202 -14.94 -4.50 3.80
N GLN A 203 -15.95 -5.27 3.38
CA GLN A 203 -16.53 -5.16 2.03
C GLN A 203 -17.25 -3.81 1.80
N GLU A 204 -17.93 -3.28 2.81
CA GLU A 204 -18.59 -1.97 2.71
C GLU A 204 -17.57 -0.83 2.69
N ILE A 205 -16.52 -0.95 3.51
CA ILE A 205 -15.39 -0.01 3.51
C ILE A 205 -14.70 -0.02 2.14
N GLN A 206 -14.46 -1.19 1.57
CA GLN A 206 -13.87 -1.32 0.23
C GLN A 206 -14.77 -0.71 -0.84
N ALA A 207 -16.08 -0.96 -0.78
CA ALA A 207 -17.04 -0.40 -1.73
C ALA A 207 -17.02 1.13 -1.72
N VAL A 208 -17.11 1.77 -0.55
CA VAL A 208 -17.14 3.24 -0.48
C VAL A 208 -15.84 3.87 -0.99
N TRP A 209 -14.68 3.29 -0.69
CA TRP A 209 -13.41 3.80 -1.20
C TRP A 209 -13.24 3.58 -2.70
N ASN A 210 -13.77 2.50 -3.26
CA ASN A 210 -13.82 2.27 -4.71
C ASN A 210 -14.70 3.31 -5.42
N GLU A 211 -15.84 3.67 -4.82
CA GLU A 211 -16.70 4.73 -5.35
C GLU A 211 -16.02 6.12 -5.27
N ILE A 212 -15.39 6.44 -4.13
CA ILE A 212 -14.58 7.67 -3.98
C ILE A 212 -13.49 7.74 -5.04
N LEU A 213 -12.76 6.64 -5.27
CA LEU A 213 -11.74 6.58 -6.33
C LEU A 213 -12.35 6.84 -7.70
N SER A 214 -13.46 6.19 -8.01
CA SER A 214 -14.15 6.34 -9.30
C SER A 214 -14.57 7.79 -9.55
N ASP A 215 -15.07 8.48 -8.52
CA ASP A 215 -15.45 9.89 -8.60
C ASP A 215 -14.24 10.83 -8.74
N LEU A 216 -13.13 10.53 -8.07
CA LEU A 216 -11.88 11.29 -8.21
C LEU A 216 -11.25 11.13 -9.59
N GLN A 217 -11.27 9.91 -10.14
CA GLN A 217 -10.68 9.61 -11.45
C GLN A 217 -11.35 10.36 -12.61
N ARG A 218 -12.59 10.86 -12.43
CA ARG A 218 -13.24 11.74 -13.41
C ARG A 218 -12.48 13.05 -13.65
N THR A 219 -11.77 13.55 -12.65
CA THR A 219 -10.96 14.78 -12.73
C THR A 219 -9.47 14.52 -12.62
N LEU A 220 -9.08 13.42 -11.98
CA LEU A 220 -7.70 13.05 -11.67
C LEU A 220 -7.42 11.61 -12.17
N PRO A 221 -7.36 11.38 -13.50
CA PRO A 221 -7.37 10.04 -14.09
C PRO A 221 -6.14 9.19 -13.75
N ARG A 222 -5.07 9.79 -13.21
CA ARG A 222 -3.84 9.10 -12.80
C ARG A 222 -3.84 8.63 -11.35
N ILE A 223 -4.86 9.02 -10.57
CA ILE A 223 -5.00 8.54 -9.19
C ILE A 223 -5.46 7.08 -9.23
N THR A 224 -4.85 6.28 -8.36
CA THR A 224 -5.17 4.87 -8.17
C THR A 224 -5.45 4.61 -6.69
N MET A 225 -5.89 3.42 -6.35
CA MET A 225 -6.09 3.05 -4.95
C MET A 225 -4.79 3.10 -4.12
N ILE A 226 -3.61 3.00 -4.75
CA ILE A 226 -2.31 3.21 -4.08
C ILE A 226 -2.22 4.63 -3.50
N HIS A 227 -2.67 5.63 -4.26
CA HIS A 227 -2.63 7.03 -3.84
C HIS A 227 -3.60 7.29 -2.70
N LEU A 228 -4.84 6.80 -2.83
CA LEU A 228 -5.85 6.91 -1.79
C LEU A 228 -5.43 6.20 -0.51
N ASP A 229 -5.01 4.94 -0.58
CA ASP A 229 -4.53 4.20 0.57
C ASP A 229 -3.36 4.92 1.25
N SER A 230 -2.41 5.43 0.47
CA SER A 230 -1.27 6.18 1.02
C SER A 230 -1.73 7.40 1.81
N LEU A 231 -2.71 8.17 1.32
CA LEU A 231 -3.25 9.31 2.06
C LEU A 231 -4.00 8.87 3.31
N VAL A 232 -4.99 7.98 3.13
CA VAL A 232 -5.88 7.49 4.18
C VAL A 232 -5.10 6.88 5.34
N TRP A 233 -4.09 6.06 5.03
CA TRP A 233 -3.28 5.40 6.02
C TRP A 233 -2.40 6.35 6.82
N GLN A 234 -1.85 7.40 6.18
CA GLN A 234 -1.02 8.41 6.85
C GLN A 234 -1.83 9.30 7.78
N ILE A 235 -3.07 9.65 7.42
CA ILE A 235 -3.89 10.58 8.22
C ILE A 235 -4.85 9.87 9.19
N GLY A 236 -5.13 8.58 9.00
CA GLY A 236 -6.23 7.88 9.68
C GLY A 236 -6.14 7.86 11.21
N SER A 237 -4.94 7.96 11.77
CA SER A 237 -4.71 8.03 13.22
C SER A 237 -4.39 9.42 13.77
N LEU A 238 -4.21 10.43 12.91
CA LEU A 238 -3.77 11.76 13.32
C LEU A 238 -4.87 12.54 14.03
N GLN A 239 -4.45 13.36 15.00
CA GLN A 239 -5.26 14.39 15.64
C GLN A 239 -5.24 15.69 14.84
N GLU A 240 -6.03 16.68 15.23
CA GLU A 240 -6.21 17.93 14.47
C GLU A 240 -4.89 18.62 14.13
N SER A 241 -4.03 18.87 15.14
CA SER A 241 -2.75 19.55 14.96
C SER A 241 -1.81 18.78 14.03
N GLU A 242 -1.68 17.47 14.25
CA GLU A 242 -0.84 16.58 13.42
C GLU A 242 -1.34 16.51 11.98
N LEU A 243 -2.67 16.51 11.77
CA LEU A 243 -3.27 16.49 10.45
C LEU A 243 -3.00 17.80 9.70
N ARG A 244 -3.18 18.95 10.36
CA ARG A 244 -2.83 20.27 9.79
C ARG A 244 -1.35 20.33 9.43
N ASP A 245 -0.47 19.89 10.32
CA ASP A 245 0.98 19.86 10.09
C ASP A 245 1.36 18.94 8.93
N TYR A 246 0.71 17.78 8.82
CA TYR A 246 0.90 16.86 7.70
C TYR A 246 0.59 17.52 6.36
N PHE A 247 -0.60 18.12 6.23
CA PHE A 247 -1.07 18.78 5.01
C PHE A 247 -0.25 20.02 4.67
N LYS A 248 0.20 20.77 5.69
CA LYS A 248 1.16 21.86 5.53
C LYS A 248 2.50 21.38 4.96
N THR A 249 3.01 20.28 5.49
CA THR A 249 4.28 19.70 5.02
C THR A 249 4.20 19.21 3.57
N VAL A 250 3.02 18.80 3.08
CA VAL A 250 2.84 18.45 1.66
C VAL A 250 2.41 19.62 0.77
N GLY A 251 2.20 20.81 1.34
CA GLY A 251 1.94 22.08 0.64
C GLY A 251 0.48 22.31 0.25
N ILE A 252 -0.48 21.83 1.04
CA ILE A 252 -1.93 21.97 0.81
C ILE A 252 -2.67 22.27 2.13
N ASP A 253 -2.25 23.31 2.83
CA ASP A 253 -2.77 23.75 4.14
C ASP A 253 -4.29 23.93 4.15
N LYS A 254 -4.85 24.47 3.06
CA LYS A 254 -6.31 24.65 2.89
C LYS A 254 -7.03 23.31 2.95
N VAL A 255 -6.59 22.32 2.18
CA VAL A 255 -7.15 20.96 2.18
C VAL A 255 -7.07 20.34 3.58
N GLY A 256 -5.95 20.55 4.29
CA GLY A 256 -5.83 20.09 5.68
C GLY A 256 -6.88 20.70 6.60
N SER A 257 -7.15 22.00 6.46
CA SER A 257 -8.20 22.69 7.22
C SER A 257 -9.59 22.18 6.87
N ASP A 258 -9.87 21.97 5.58
CA ASP A 258 -11.15 21.46 5.11
C ASP A 258 -11.40 20.02 5.58
N ILE A 259 -10.36 19.17 5.63
CA ILE A 259 -10.43 17.82 6.19
C ILE A 259 -10.67 17.87 7.70
N CYS A 260 -9.99 18.74 8.47
CA CYS A 260 -10.27 18.89 9.91
C CYS A 260 -11.74 19.27 10.15
N ASN A 261 -12.22 20.28 9.44
CA ASN A 261 -13.62 20.74 9.53
C ASN A 261 -14.61 19.63 9.17
N TYR A 262 -14.31 18.88 8.09
CA TYR A 262 -15.13 17.75 7.65
C TYR A 262 -15.18 16.62 8.68
N LEU A 263 -14.04 16.28 9.29
CA LEU A 263 -13.92 15.24 10.32
C LEU A 263 -14.38 15.70 11.71
N LYS A 264 -14.76 16.98 11.87
CA LYS A 264 -15.16 17.63 13.13
C LYS A 264 -14.08 17.49 14.21
N LEU A 265 -12.84 17.80 13.84
CA LEU A 265 -11.68 17.81 14.72
C LEU A 265 -11.38 19.21 15.26
#